data_AF-W7BNT4-F1
#
_entry.id   AF-W7BNT4-F1
#
_cell.length_a   1.000
_cell.length_b   1.000
_cell.length_c   1.000
_cell.angle_alpha   90.00
_cell.angle_beta   90.00
_cell.angle_gamma   90.00
#
_symmetry.space_group_name_H-M   'P 1'
#
loop_
_entity.id
_entity.type
_entity.pdbx_description
1 polymer ?
#
loop_
_entity_poly.entity_id
_entity_poly.type
_entity_poly.pdbx_seq_one_letter_code
_entity_poly.pdbx_strand_id
1 'polypeptide(L)' 'MAFLKAGNTTFIIGVEDEQVETALEIIKNNCKAREQIMSPAASLGVTVDTYVPYPIEVQVGGATVFVMPVDQFQQF' A
#
# COMPACT_ATOMS: atom_id res chain seq x y z
N MET A 1 0.93 6.28 -10.16
CA MET A 1 0.92 5.21 -9.15
C MET A 1 0.34 3.94 -9.76
N ALA A 2 1.17 3.13 -10.41
CA ALA A 2 0.76 1.79 -10.86
C ALA A 2 2.02 0.93 -10.97
N PHE A 3 2.70 0.73 -9.84
CA PHE A 3 3.95 -0.04 -9.82
C PHE A 3 3.71 -1.53 -9.49
N LEU A 4 2.61 -1.88 -8.83
CA LEU A 4 2.25 -3.27 -8.55
C LEU A 4 0.75 -3.44 -8.80
N LYS A 5 0.37 -4.47 -9.57
CA LYS A 5 -1.03 -4.93 -9.73
C LYS A 5 -1.56 -5.60 -8.44
N ALA A 6 -1.11 -5.14 -7.28
CA ALA A 6 -1.64 -5.53 -5.98
C ALA A 6 -2.82 -4.62 -5.68
N GLY A 7 -3.98 -5.19 -5.35
CA GLY A 7 -5.16 -4.42 -4.99
C GLY A 7 -4.83 -3.46 -3.83
N ASN A 8 -4.89 -2.17 -4.09
CA ASN A 8 -4.78 -1.15 -3.06
C ASN A 8 -6.19 -0.71 -2.65
N THR A 9 -6.32 -0.25 -1.42
CA THR A 9 -7.55 0.36 -0.91
C THR A 9 -7.26 1.83 -0.65
N THR A 10 -8.08 2.72 -1.20
CA THR A 10 -8.00 4.15 -0.94
C THR A 10 -9.15 4.53 -0.01
N PHE A 11 -8.84 5.22 1.08
CA PHE A 11 -9.83 5.80 1.99
C PHE A 11 -9.89 7.31 1.79
N ILE A 12 -11.08 7.88 1.90
CA ILE A 12 -11.31 9.33 2.04
C ILE A 12 -11.87 9.53 3.44
N ILE A 13 -11.21 10.36 4.25
CA ILE A 13 -11.53 10.56 5.65
C ILE A 13 -11.63 12.07 5.88
N GLY A 14 -12.83 12.56 6.22
CA GLY A 14 -13.03 13.94 6.67
C GLY A 14 -12.94 13.99 8.20
N VAL A 15 -12.05 14.84 8.73
CA VAL A 15 -11.84 15.07 10.16
C VAL A 15 -11.62 16.54 10.42
N GLU A 16 -11.89 16.99 11.64
CA GLU A 16 -11.52 18.34 12.10
C GLU A 16 -10.00 18.50 12.17
N ASP A 17 -9.49 19.73 12.02
CA ASP A 17 -8.05 20.04 12.00
C ASP A 17 -7.31 19.50 13.23
N GLU A 18 -7.91 19.59 14.41
CA GLU A 18 -7.34 19.11 15.67
C GLU A 18 -7.23 17.56 15.74
N GLN A 19 -7.94 16.84 14.88
CA GLN A 19 -7.95 15.38 14.84
C GLN A 19 -7.01 14.80 13.79
N VAL A 20 -6.40 15.64 12.94
CA VAL A 20 -5.53 15.20 11.84
C VAL A 20 -4.37 14.33 12.36
N GLU A 21 -3.65 14.78 13.39
CA GLU A 21 -2.54 14.02 13.98
C GLU A 21 -3.00 12.67 14.53
N THR A 22 -4.15 12.64 15.22
CA THR A 22 -4.73 11.40 15.75
C THR A 22 -5.06 10.42 14.61
N ALA A 23 -5.65 10.90 13.51
CA ALA A 23 -5.95 10.07 12.35
C ALA A 23 -4.66 9.53 11.70
N LEU A 24 -3.62 10.35 11.59
CA LEU A 24 -2.30 9.93 11.07
C LEU A 24 -1.65 8.87 11.96
N GLU A 25 -1.73 8.99 13.29
CA GLU A 25 -1.24 7.99 14.22
C GLU A 25 -1.96 6.65 14.06
N ILE A 26 -3.29 6.66 13.94
CA ILE A 26 -4.09 5.45 13.70
C ILE A 26 -3.66 4.79 12.38
N ILE A 27 -3.56 5.56 11.29
CA ILE A 27 -3.12 5.03 9.99
C ILE A 27 -1.71 4.44 10.12
N LYS A 28 -0.77 5.15 10.75
CA LYS A 28 0.60 4.68 10.94
C LYS A 28 0.68 3.39 11.76
N ASN A 29 -0.14 3.27 12.80
CA ASN A 29 -0.15 2.09 13.67
C ASN A 29 -0.73 0.85 12.98
N ASN A 30 -1.68 1.03 12.06
CA ASN A 30 -2.39 -0.06 11.38
C ASN A 30 -1.79 -0.43 10.01
N CYS A 31 -1.25 0.55 9.28
CA CYS A 31 -0.70 0.34 7.94
C CYS A 31 0.81 0.15 8.01
N LYS A 32 1.25 -1.05 8.43
CA LYS A 32 2.67 -1.43 8.43
C LYS A 32 3.06 -2.03 7.09
N ALA A 33 4.22 -1.63 6.57
CA ALA A 33 4.81 -2.28 5.41
C ALA A 33 5.21 -3.71 5.79
N ARG A 34 4.88 -4.68 4.93
CA ARG A 34 5.32 -6.07 5.08
C ARG A 34 6.33 -6.39 3.99
N GLU A 35 7.35 -7.15 4.34
CA GLU A 35 8.20 -7.76 3.33
C GLU A 35 7.38 -8.85 2.65
N GLN A 36 7.19 -8.73 1.34
CA GLN A 36 6.53 -9.77 0.57
C GLN A 36 7.56 -10.39 -0.36
N ILE A 37 7.81 -11.68 -0.17
CA ILE A 37 8.62 -12.46 -1.09
C ILE A 37 7.77 -12.70 -2.34
N MET A 38 8.10 -12.04 -3.44
CA MET A 38 7.50 -12.35 -4.73
C MET A 38 8.23 -13.54 -5.33
N SER A 39 7.61 -14.72 -5.27
CA SER A 39 8.07 -15.87 -6.04
C SER A 39 7.72 -15.65 -7.52
N PRO A 40 8.69 -15.78 -8.42
CA PRO A 40 8.44 -15.78 -9.86
C PRO A 40 7.41 -16.86 -10.18
N ALA A 41 6.39 -16.51 -10.97
CA ALA A 41 5.46 -17.51 -11.47
C ALA A 41 6.25 -18.52 -12.30
N ALA A 42 6.32 -19.77 -11.87
CA ALA A 42 6.92 -20.84 -12.65
C ALA A 42 6.06 -21.00 -13.92
N SER A 43 6.56 -20.48 -15.04
CA SER A 43 6.03 -20.82 -16.35
C SER A 43 6.29 -22.31 -16.56
N LEU A 44 5.23 -23.13 -16.49
CA LEU A 44 5.27 -24.53 -16.91
C LEU A 44 5.50 -24.58 -18.42
N GLY A 45 6.76 -24.38 -18.82
CA GLY A 45 7.26 -24.50 -20.18
C GLY A 45 8.56 -25.29 -20.08
N VAL A 46 8.48 -26.55 -20.49
CA VAL A 46 9.58 -27.52 -20.50
C VAL A 46 10.80 -26.93 -21.21
N THR A 47 11.88 -26.65 -20.46
CA THR A 47 13.27 -26.90 -20.86
C THR A 47 14.19 -26.81 -19.64
N VAL A 48 15.08 -27.79 -19.57
CA VAL A 48 16.05 -28.04 -18.52
C VAL A 48 17.19 -27.02 -18.61
N ASP A 49 17.11 -25.96 -17.82
CA ASP A 49 18.27 -25.26 -17.24
C ASP A 49 17.74 -24.35 -16.12
N THR A 50 17.91 -24.81 -14.89
CA THR A 50 17.21 -24.31 -13.70
C THR A 50 17.75 -22.95 -13.28
N TYR A 51 17.34 -21.89 -13.99
CA TYR A 51 17.47 -20.52 -13.50
C TYR A 51 16.45 -20.35 -12.37
N VAL A 52 16.81 -20.77 -11.15
CA VAL A 52 16.00 -20.49 -9.95
C VAL A 52 16.04 -18.98 -9.76
N PRO A 53 14.96 -18.25 -10.02
CA PRO A 53 15.04 -16.80 -9.92
C PRO A 53 15.04 -16.47 -8.44
N TYR A 54 16.10 -15.78 -8.00
CA TYR A 54 16.25 -15.42 -6.59
C TYR A 54 15.04 -14.59 -6.13
N PRO A 55 14.48 -14.90 -4.94
CA PRO A 55 13.38 -14.12 -4.40
C PRO A 55 13.81 -12.66 -4.27
N ILE A 56 13.06 -11.76 -4.89
CA ILE A 56 13.25 -10.32 -4.72
C ILE A 56 12.39 -9.92 -3.53
N GLU A 57 13.05 -9.42 -2.48
CA GLU A 57 12.38 -8.77 -1.35
C GLU A 57 11.85 -7.43 -1.83
N VAL A 58 10.53 -7.33 -1.95
CA VAL A 58 9.85 -6.04 -2.14
C VAL A 58 9.17 -5.68 -0.84
N GLN A 59 9.42 -4.45 -0.39
CA GLN A 59 8.66 -3.85 0.70
C GLN A 59 7.28 -3.48 0.15
N VAL A 60 6.26 -4.26 0.50
CA VAL A 60 4.89 -4.07 0.01
C VAL A 60 4.02 -3.64 1.19
N GLY A 61 3.33 -2.52 1.07
CA GLY A 61 2.42 -2.00 2.10
C GLY A 61 2.91 -0.71 2.74
N GLY A 62 2.28 -0.35 3.86
CA GLY A 62 2.30 1.02 4.36
C GLY A 62 1.11 1.83 3.84
N ALA A 63 0.94 3.05 4.35
CA ALA A 63 -0.03 4.00 3.85
C ALA A 63 0.66 5.18 3.20
N THR A 64 0.19 5.58 2.02
CA THR A 64 0.48 6.90 1.46
C THR A 64 -0.71 7.79 1.78
N VAL A 65 -0.47 8.90 2.49
CA VAL A 65 -1.53 9.79 2.97
C VAL A 65 -1.30 11.19 2.41
N PHE A 66 -2.37 11.79 1.90
CA PHE A 66 -2.41 13.20 1.50
C PHE A 66 -3.38 13.92 2.42
N VAL A 67 -2.93 15.00 3.07
CA VAL A 67 -3.78 15.90 3.84
C VAL A 67 -4.13 17.08 2.95
N MET A 68 -5.43 17.32 2.75
CA MET A 68 -5.94 18.37 1.88
C MET A 68 -6.78 19.36 2.69
N PRO A 69 -6.58 20.68 2.54
CA PRO A 69 -7.44 21.66 3.18
C PRO A 69 -8.86 21.60 2.59
N VAL A 70 -9.87 21.83 3.43
CA VAL A 70 -11.28 21.89 3.03
C VAL A 70 -11.79 23.30 3.30
N ASP A 71 -12.19 24.01 2.25
CA ASP A 71 -12.68 25.39 2.40
C ASP A 71 -14.06 25.45 3.06
N GLN A 72 -14.93 24.46 2.79
CA GLN A 72 -16.28 24.37 3.36
C GLN A 72 -16.73 22.91 3.50
N PHE A 73 -17.35 22.60 4.65
CA PHE A 73 -18.01 21.32 4.91
C PHE A 73 -19.50 21.56 5.21
N GLN A 74 -20.37 20.73 4.63
CA GLN A 74 -21.83 20.80 4.84
C GLN A 74 -22.38 19.39 5.04
N GLN A 75 -23.30 19.25 6.00
CA GLN A 75 -24.06 18.03 6.26
C GLN A 75 -25.55 18.39 6.23
N PHE A 76 -26.33 17.70 5.39
CA PHE A 76 -27.77 17.89 5.21
C PHE A 76 -28.56 16.71 5.77
#